data_AF-A0AB38HAV1-F1
#
_entry.id   AF-A0AB38HAV1-F1
#
_cell.length_a   1.000
_cell.length_b   1.000
_cell.length_c   1.000
_cell.angle_alpha   90.00
_cell.angle_beta   90.00
_cell.angle_gamma   90.00
#
_symmetry.space_group_name_H-M   'P 1'
#
loop_
_entity.id
_entity.type
_entity.pdbx_description
1 polymer ?
#
loop_
_entity_poly.entity_id
_entity_poly.type
_entity_poly.pdbx_seq_one_letter_code
_entity_poly.pdbx_strand_id
1 'polypeptide(L)'
;MRDKHKQKHTINRANQIAYKYLKQTQKAIIHCNALGFTVLKIDFMGIKPRIEVQISGNQSIVNELIESRKAVRYAFGNNENLGRWEGYYTMLEGIRVCWQSKRQE
;
A
#
# COMPACT_ATOMS: atom_id res chain seq x y z
N MET A 1 -45.20 -14.13 24.11
CA MET A 1 -44.15 -14.06 23.08
C MET A 1 -42.93 -13.43 23.73
N ARG A 2 -41.75 -14.09 23.75
CA ARG A 2 -40.53 -13.50 24.33
C ARG A 2 -39.86 -12.65 23.25
N ASP A 3 -39.91 -11.34 23.40
CA ASP A 3 -39.07 -10.42 22.64
C ASP A 3 -37.62 -10.78 22.91
N LYS A 4 -36.99 -11.42 21.91
CA LYS A 4 -35.54 -11.57 21.87
C LYS A 4 -34.99 -10.16 21.65
N HIS A 5 -34.62 -9.48 22.73
CA HIS A 5 -33.82 -8.26 22.65
C HIS A 5 -32.60 -8.55 21.77
N LYS A 6 -32.61 -8.05 20.53
CA LYS A 6 -31.42 -8.08 19.66
C LYS A 6 -30.35 -7.26 20.36
N GLN A 7 -29.38 -7.94 20.95
CA GLN A 7 -28.24 -7.30 21.59
C GLN A 7 -27.53 -6.45 20.52
N LYS A 8 -27.51 -5.13 20.69
CA LYS A 8 -26.81 -4.24 19.77
C LYS A 8 -25.31 -4.45 19.98
N HIS A 9 -24.68 -5.22 19.10
CA HIS A 9 -23.23 -5.34 19.08
C HIS A 9 -22.63 -4.05 18.51
N THR A 10 -21.93 -3.29 19.35
CA THR A 10 -21.09 -2.19 18.89
C THR A 10 -19.81 -2.76 18.27
N ILE A 11 -19.24 -2.04 17.30
CA ILE A 11 -17.96 -2.43 16.70
C ILE A 11 -16.90 -2.36 17.80
N ASN A 12 -16.29 -3.50 18.12
CA ASN A 12 -15.22 -3.56 19.11
C ASN A 12 -13.97 -2.80 18.62
N ARG A 13 -13.02 -2.53 19.53
CA ARG A 13 -11.82 -1.74 19.22
C ARG A 13 -11.00 -2.31 18.06
N ALA A 14 -10.83 -3.63 17.97
CA ALA A 14 -10.10 -4.27 16.88
C ALA A 14 -10.78 -4.03 15.53
N ASN A 15 -12.09 -4.21 15.48
CA ASN A 15 -12.89 -3.99 14.27
C ASN A 15 -12.94 -2.49 13.89
N GLN A 16 -12.91 -1.57 14.85
CA GLN A 16 -12.79 -0.12 14.57
C GLN A 16 -11.46 0.21 13.89
N ILE A 17 -10.36 -0.39 14.35
CA ILE A 17 -9.03 -0.22 13.75
C ILE A 17 -9.01 -0.80 12.33
N ALA A 18 -9.53 -2.02 12.14
CA ALA A 18 -9.64 -2.63 10.82
C ALA A 18 -10.47 -1.75 9.86
N TYR A 19 -11.64 -1.27 10.31
CA TYR A 19 -12.49 -0.36 9.54
C TYR A 19 -11.78 0.94 9.15
N LYS A 20 -11.02 1.54 10.08
CA LYS A 20 -10.19 2.72 9.81
C LYS A 20 -9.18 2.43 8.70
N TYR A 21 -8.50 1.29 8.76
CA TYR A 21 -7.51 0.92 7.75
C TYR A 21 -8.14 0.62 6.40
N LEU A 22 -9.34 0.03 6.33
CA LEU A 22 -10.07 -0.11 5.07
C LEU A 22 -10.31 1.26 4.40
N LYS A 23 -10.74 2.25 5.19
CA LYS A 23 -10.93 3.63 4.69
C LYS A 23 -9.63 4.28 4.24
N GLN A 24 -8.52 4.08 4.96
CA GLN A 24 -7.21 4.60 4.56
C GLN A 24 -6.71 3.93 3.28
N THR A 25 -6.89 2.61 3.15
CA THR A 25 -6.55 1.87 1.94
C THR A 25 -7.34 2.38 0.73
N GLN A 26 -8.64 2.64 0.88
CA GLN A 26 -9.44 3.24 -0.19
C GLN A 26 -8.86 4.58 -0.67
N LYS A 27 -8.50 5.47 0.27
CA LYS A 27 -7.87 6.74 -0.07
C LYS A 27 -6.51 6.55 -0.75
N ALA A 28 -5.71 5.60 -0.26
CA ALA A 28 -4.40 5.29 -0.84
C ALA A 28 -4.52 4.79 -2.28
N ILE A 29 -5.54 3.98 -2.61
CA ILE A 29 -5.80 3.54 -3.99
C ILE A 29 -6.10 4.74 -4.90
N ILE A 30 -6.93 5.68 -4.44
CA ILE A 30 -7.24 6.90 -5.20
C ILE A 30 -5.97 7.72 -5.42
N HIS A 31 -5.12 7.86 -4.39
CA HIS A 31 -3.84 8.55 -4.49
C HIS A 31 -2.89 7.83 -5.46
N CYS A 32 -2.79 6.49 -5.41
CA CYS A 32 -2.02 5.71 -6.39
C CYS A 32 -2.46 6.00 -7.82
N ASN A 33 -3.77 6.03 -8.08
CA ASN A 33 -4.30 6.36 -9.40
C ASN A 33 -3.93 7.79 -9.84
N ALA A 34 -3.96 8.76 -8.92
CA ALA A 34 -3.55 10.13 -9.20
C ALA A 34 -2.05 10.24 -9.55
N LEU A 35 -1.21 9.35 -9.05
CA LEU A 35 0.22 9.23 -9.39
C LEU A 35 0.45 8.33 -10.62
N GLY A 36 -0.60 7.80 -11.23
CA GLY A 36 -0.52 6.87 -12.36
C GLY A 36 0.10 5.51 -12.00
N PHE A 37 -0.05 5.08 -10.74
CA PHE A 37 0.34 3.75 -10.27
C PHE A 37 -0.85 2.80 -10.39
N THR A 38 -0.58 1.59 -10.88
CA THR A 38 -1.59 0.51 -10.97
C THR A 38 -1.48 -0.41 -9.77
N VAL A 39 -2.56 -0.59 -9.02
CA VAL A 39 -2.58 -1.52 -7.88
C VAL A 39 -2.57 -2.97 -8.38
N LEU A 40 -1.60 -3.76 -7.93
CA LEU A 40 -1.47 -5.17 -8.25
C LEU A 40 -2.07 -6.05 -7.15
N LYS A 41 -1.76 -5.71 -5.89
CA LYS A 41 -2.14 -6.51 -4.72
C LYS A 41 -2.30 -5.62 -3.49
N ILE A 42 -3.20 -6.01 -2.59
CA ILE A 42 -3.31 -5.42 -1.26
C ILE A 42 -3.21 -6.55 -0.23
N ASP A 43 -2.27 -6.41 0.71
CA ASP A 43 -2.05 -7.34 1.81
C ASP A 43 -2.61 -6.76 3.11
N PHE A 44 -3.57 -7.47 3.71
CA PHE A 44 -4.22 -7.14 4.98
C PHE A 44 -3.77 -8.04 6.14
N MET A 45 -2.77 -8.92 5.95
CA MET A 45 -2.32 -9.85 6.99
C MET A 45 -1.58 -9.16 8.14
N GLY A 46 -0.98 -8.00 7.88
CA GLY A 46 -0.34 -7.19 8.93
C GLY A 46 -1.33 -6.29 9.67
N ILE A 47 -0.92 -5.78 10.84
CA ILE A 47 -1.67 -4.75 11.60
C ILE A 47 -2.04 -3.54 10.72
N LYS A 48 -1.19 -3.24 9.74
CA LYS A 48 -1.36 -2.16 8.78
C LYS A 48 -1.29 -2.72 7.36
N PRO A 49 -2.27 -2.42 6.49
CA PRO A 49 -2.26 -2.92 5.13
C PRO A 49 -1.06 -2.42 4.32
N ARG A 50 -0.70 -3.19 3.29
CA ARG A 50 0.33 -2.83 2.31
C ARG A 50 -0.25 -2.96 0.91
N ILE A 51 0.10 -2.04 0.02
CA ILE A 51 -0.31 -2.05 -1.37
C ILE A 51 0.93 -2.28 -2.22
N GLU A 52 0.88 -3.25 -3.12
CA GLU A 52 1.88 -3.46 -4.15
C GLU A 52 1.38 -2.85 -5.45
N VAL A 53 2.23 -2.05 -6.11
CA VAL A 53 1.87 -1.32 -7.32
C VAL A 53 2.87 -1.55 -8.45
N GLN A 54 2.36 -1.45 -9.68
CA GLN A 54 3.13 -1.26 -10.88
C GLN A 54 3.19 0.24 -11.22
N ILE A 55 4.36 0.71 -11.61
CA ILE A 55 4.64 2.11 -11.93
C ILE A 55 4.53 2.29 -13.45
N SER A 56 3.32 2.28 -14.00
CA SER A 56 3.05 2.22 -15.45
C SER A 56 3.59 3.43 -16.22
N GLY A 57 4.89 3.47 -16.52
CA GLY A 57 5.55 4.55 -17.27
C GLY A 57 5.84 5.83 -16.47
N ASN A 58 5.40 5.93 -15.22
CA ASN A 58 5.58 7.11 -14.35
C ASN A 58 6.91 7.11 -13.59
N GLN A 59 8.01 6.86 -14.31
CA GLN A 59 9.34 6.75 -13.71
C GLN A 59 9.82 8.07 -13.09
N SER A 60 9.42 9.21 -13.65
CA SER A 60 9.78 10.55 -13.13
C SER A 60 9.27 10.76 -11.70
N ILE A 61 8.02 10.40 -11.42
CA ILE A 61 7.41 10.51 -10.09
C ILE A 61 8.16 9.64 -9.08
N VAL A 62 8.54 8.43 -9.47
CA VAL A 62 9.27 7.51 -8.60
C VAL A 62 10.67 8.01 -8.30
N ASN A 63 11.36 8.54 -9.31
CA ASN A 63 12.67 9.16 -9.10
C ASN A 63 12.57 10.35 -8.15
N GLU A 64 11.56 11.22 -8.33
CA GLU A 64 11.31 12.34 -7.41
C GLU A 64 11.06 11.85 -5.97
N LEU A 65 10.26 10.80 -5.79
CA LEU A 65 10.02 10.22 -4.45
C LEU A 65 11.30 9.68 -3.81
N ILE A 66 12.19 9.07 -4.61
CA ILE A 66 13.48 8.55 -4.13
C ILE A 66 14.43 9.71 -3.78
N GLU A 67 14.61 10.67 -4.69
CA GLU A 67 15.51 11.82 -4.54
C GLU A 67 15.08 12.73 -3.37
N SER A 68 13.77 12.94 -3.22
CA SER A 68 13.19 13.72 -2.11
C SER A 68 13.15 12.96 -0.77
N ARG A 69 13.72 11.74 -0.71
CA ARG A 69 13.71 10.86 0.48
C ARG A 69 12.30 10.54 1.01
N LYS A 70 11.29 10.63 0.14
CA LYS A 70 9.90 10.22 0.42
C LYS A 70 9.68 8.73 0.13
N ALA A 71 10.60 8.07 -0.55
CA ALA A 71 10.66 6.62 -0.72
C ALA A 71 11.82 6.02 0.09
N VAL A 72 11.59 4.84 0.66
CA VAL A 72 12.57 4.07 1.43
C VAL A 72 12.82 2.75 0.74
N ARG A 73 14.08 2.46 0.44
CA ARG A 73 14.51 1.15 -0.06
C ARG A 73 14.38 0.10 1.05
N TYR A 74 13.76 -1.04 0.76
CA TYR A 74 13.54 -2.12 1.73
C TYR A 74 14.09 -3.48 1.30
N ALA A 75 14.36 -3.67 0.01
CA ALA A 75 14.87 -4.92 -0.52
C ALA A 75 15.73 -4.67 -1.76
N PHE A 76 16.56 -5.65 -2.09
CA PHE A 76 17.26 -5.74 -3.36
C PHE A 76 17.47 -7.21 -3.70
N GLY A 77 17.66 -7.52 -4.98
CA GLY A 77 17.89 -8.88 -5.42
C GLY A 77 18.16 -8.98 -6.90
N ASN A 78 18.11 -10.21 -7.40
CA ASN A 78 18.17 -10.53 -8.82
C ASN A 78 16.97 -11.41 -9.16
N ASN A 79 16.24 -11.11 -10.23
CA ASN A 79 15.21 -12.00 -10.76
C ASN A 79 15.23 -12.02 -12.29
N GLU A 80 14.62 -13.03 -12.89
CA GLU A 80 14.67 -13.24 -14.35
C GLU A 80 14.00 -12.11 -15.14
N ASN A 81 13.02 -11.42 -14.55
CA ASN A 81 12.22 -10.41 -15.24
C ASN A 81 12.89 -9.02 -15.28
N LEU A 82 13.52 -8.60 -14.18
CA LEU A 82 14.10 -7.27 -13.99
C LEU A 82 15.63 -7.28 -13.96
N GLY A 83 16.26 -8.46 -13.87
CA GLY A 83 17.66 -8.58 -13.48
C GLY A 83 17.86 -8.08 -12.06
N ARG A 84 18.91 -7.28 -11.84
CA ARG A 84 19.14 -6.61 -10.56
C ARG A 84 18.00 -5.63 -10.28
N TRP A 85 17.30 -5.82 -9.16
CA TRP A 85 16.17 -5.00 -8.77
C TRP A 85 16.33 -4.49 -7.33
N GLU A 86 15.62 -3.41 -7.03
CA GLU A 86 15.47 -2.83 -5.70
C GLU A 86 14.00 -2.59 -5.39
N GLY A 87 13.60 -2.89 -4.15
CA GLY A 87 12.26 -2.68 -3.65
C GLY A 87 12.21 -1.38 -2.87
N TYR A 88 11.21 -0.55 -3.17
CA TYR A 88 10.97 0.72 -2.51
C TYR A 88 9.56 0.77 -1.94
N TYR A 89 9.38 1.57 -0.91
CA TYR A 89 8.05 1.94 -0.46
C TYR A 89 7.94 3.43 -0.13
N THR A 90 6.74 3.98 -0.28
CA THR A 90 6.35 5.29 0.26
C THR A 90 5.11 5.14 1.14
N MET A 91 4.78 6.20 1.88
CA MET A 91 3.60 6.26 2.73
C MET A 91 2.55 7.15 2.09
N LEU A 92 1.48 6.56 1.53
CA LEU A 92 0.33 7.32 0.99
C LEU A 92 -0.87 7.11 1.89
N GLU A 93 -1.52 8.20 2.33
CA GLU A 93 -2.71 8.14 3.21
C GLU A 93 -2.48 7.35 4.51
N GLY A 94 -1.22 7.25 4.92
CA GLY A 94 -0.80 6.42 6.02
C GLY A 94 -0.87 4.92 5.72
N ILE A 95 -0.74 4.47 4.48
CA ILE A 95 -0.60 3.08 4.02
C ILE A 95 0.73 2.92 3.30
N ARG A 96 1.39 1.76 3.48
CA ARG A 96 2.66 1.50 2.80
C ARG A 96 2.37 1.05 1.37
N VAL A 97 2.88 1.80 0.40
CA VAL A 97 2.77 1.52 -1.04
C VAL A 97 4.14 1.10 -1.53
N CYS A 98 4.26 -0.12 -2.05
CA CYS A 98 5.51 -0.76 -2.43
C CYS A 98 5.59 -1.00 -3.93
N TRP A 99 6.79 -0.89 -4.50
CA TRP A 99 7.09 -1.26 -5.87
C TRP A 99 8.50 -1.83 -6.00
N GLN A 100 8.75 -2.52 -7.11
CA GLN A 100 10.09 -2.91 -7.54
C GLN A 100 10.53 -2.00 -8.67
N SER A 101 11.80 -1.60 -8.66
CA SER A 101 12.45 -0.86 -9.73
C SER A 101 13.71 -1.61 -10.15
N LYS A 102 14.03 -1.55 -11.45
CA LYS A 102 15.33 -2.02 -11.93
C LYS A 102 16.43 -1.17 -11.28
N ARG A 103 17.49 -1.82 -10.81
CA ARG A 103 18.65 -1.14 -10.26
C ARG A 103 19.40 -0.46 -11.39
N GLN A 104 19.58 0.85 -11.29
CA GLN A 104 20.45 1.60 -12.21
C GLN A 104 21.91 1.33 -11.80
N GLU A 105 22.74 0.96 -12.78
CA GLU A 105 24.17 0.69 -12.60
C GLU A 105 24.99 1.98 -12.73
#